data_AF-A0A6J4Q793-F1
#
_entry.id   AF-A0A6J4Q793-F1
#
_cell.length_a   1.000
_cell.length_b   1.000
_cell.length_c   1.000
_cell.angle_alpha   90.00
_cell.angle_beta   90.00
_cell.angle_gamma   90.00
#
_symmetry.space_group_name_H-M   'P 1'
#
loop_
_entity.id
_entity.type
_entity.pdbx_description
1 polymer ?
#
loop_
_entity_poly.entity_id
_entity_poly.type
_entity_poly.pdbx_seq_one_letter_code
_entity_poly.pdbx_strand_id
1 'polypeptide(L)' 'MPLLGLGTWQLKGEEAARATADALELGYRHLDTATVYRNEREVGAGLRQSGIGRDQVFLTTKVLPSA' A
#
# COMPACT_ATOMS: atom_id res chain seq x y z
N MET A 1 2.03 1.88 15.59
CA MET A 1 1.83 1.24 14.28
C MET A 1 0.78 0.15 14.43
N PRO A 2 -0.13 -0.06 13.45
CA PRO A 2 -1.13 -1.14 13.51
C PRO A 2 -0.47 -2.53 13.48
N LEU A 3 -1.05 -3.49 14.21
CA LEU A 3 -0.52 -4.86 14.35
C LEU A 3 -0.68 -5.72 13.10
N LEU A 4 -1.70 -5.44 12.28
CA LEU A 4 -1.99 -6.13 11.03
C LEU A 4 -1.90 -5.15 9.86
N GLY A 5 -1.30 -5.58 8.76
CA GLY A 5 -1.15 -4.78 7.55
C GLY A 5 -1.23 -5.60 6.26
N LEU A 6 -1.50 -4.91 5.16
CA LEU A 6 -1.45 -5.48 3.81
C LEU A 6 -0.03 -5.38 3.27
N GLY A 7 0.61 -6.52 3.02
CA GLY A 7 1.85 -6.59 2.25
C GLY A 7 1.56 -6.62 0.75
N THR A 8 2.30 -5.84 -0.03
CA THR A 8 2.02 -5.68 -1.48
C THR A 8 3.01 -6.42 -2.39
N TRP A 9 3.85 -7.30 -1.86
CA TRP A 9 4.75 -8.09 -2.70
C TRP A 9 3.94 -8.95 -3.69
N GLN A 10 4.33 -8.90 -4.96
CA GLN A 10 3.82 -9.65 -6.12
C GLN A 10 2.58 -9.07 -6.76
N LEU A 11 1.87 -8.17 -6.08
CA LEU A 11 0.78 -7.40 -6.68
C LEU A 11 1.33 -6.45 -7.75
N LYS A 12 0.64 -6.37 -8.90
CA LYS A 12 1.08 -5.57 -10.05
C LYS A 12 -0.07 -4.80 -10.68
N GLY A 13 0.24 -3.67 -11.29
CA GLY A 13 -0.72 -2.88 -12.08
C GLY A 13 -2.01 -2.59 -11.32
N GLU A 14 -3.14 -2.69 -12.02
CA GLU A 14 -4.46 -2.40 -11.43
C GLU A 14 -4.81 -3.29 -10.22
N GLU A 15 -4.30 -4.52 -10.16
CA GLU A 15 -4.56 -5.41 -9.02
C GLU A 15 -3.96 -4.85 -7.73
N ALA A 16 -2.76 -4.26 -7.80
CA ALA A 16 -2.13 -3.62 -6.64
C ALA A 16 -2.95 -2.41 -6.15
N ALA A 17 -3.51 -1.62 -7.07
CA ALA A 17 -4.36 -0.48 -6.72
C ALA A 17 -5.69 -0.95 -6.09
N ARG A 18 -6.37 -1.93 -6.72
CA ARG A 18 -7.63 -2.51 -6.23
C ARG A 18 -7.45 -3.14 -4.85
N ALA A 19 -6.48 -4.04 -4.69
CA ALA A 19 -6.20 -4.68 -3.41
C ALA A 19 -5.88 -3.68 -2.29
N THR A 20 -5.19 -2.58 -2.62
CA THR A 20 -4.95 -1.51 -1.65
C THR A 20 -6.23 -0.79 -1.24
N ALA A 21 -7.08 -0.43 -2.20
CA ALA A 21 -8.37 0.23 -1.92
C ALA A 21 -9.30 -0.69 -1.11
N ASP A 22 -9.44 -1.95 -1.52
CA ASP A 22 -10.28 -2.96 -0.87
C ASP A 22 -9.82 -3.22 0.57
N ALA A 23 -8.51 -3.33 0.81
CA ALA A 23 -8.00 -3.50 2.16
C ALA A 23 -8.34 -2.30 3.06
N LEU A 24 -8.23 -1.08 2.54
CA LEU A 24 -8.60 0.13 3.29
C LEU A 24 -10.11 0.19 3.57
N GLU A 25 -10.94 -0.23 2.62
CA GLU A 25 -12.40 -0.38 2.79
C GLU A 25 -12.75 -1.42 3.87
N LEU A 26 -12.04 -2.55 3.89
CA LEU A 26 -12.19 -3.61 4.89
C LEU A 26 -11.65 -3.24 6.28
N GLY A 27 -11.02 -2.08 6.44
CA GLY A 27 -10.57 -1.56 7.73
C GLY A 27 -9.08 -1.70 8.00
N TYR A 28 -8.26 -2.17 7.05
CA TYR A 28 -6.81 -2.13 7.21
C TYR A 28 -6.33 -0.68 7.33
N ARG A 29 -5.33 -0.45 8.18
CA ARG A 29 -4.71 0.89 8.37
C ARG A 29 -3.19 0.85 8.27
N HIS A 30 -2.63 -0.28 7.88
CA HIS A 30 -1.19 -0.45 7.64
C HIS A 30 -0.99 -1.05 6.25
N LEU A 31 -0.25 -0.34 5.40
CA LEU A 31 0.17 -0.76 4.07
C LEU A 31 1.68 -0.90 4.04
N ASP A 32 2.18 -2.02 3.52
CA ASP A 32 3.61 -2.29 3.37
C ASP A 32 3.97 -2.56 1.91
N THR A 33 4.81 -1.70 1.34
CA THR A 33 5.37 -1.80 -0.01
C THR A 33 6.90 -1.72 0.03
N ALA A 34 7.56 -1.74 -1.12
CA ALA A 34 8.99 -1.55 -1.28
C ALA A 34 9.31 -1.10 -2.70
N THR A 35 10.37 -0.32 -2.88
CA THR A 35 10.83 0.08 -4.22
C THR A 35 11.17 -1.12 -5.10
N VAL A 36 11.68 -2.22 -4.52
CA VAL A 36 11.95 -3.46 -5.28
C VAL A 36 10.68 -4.14 -5.83
N TYR A 37 9.51 -3.88 -5.23
CA TYR A 37 8.24 -4.45 -5.69
C TYR A 37 7.73 -3.73 -6.95
N ARG A 38 8.24 -2.52 -7.25
CA ARG A 38 7.87 -1.71 -8.41
C ARG A 38 6.35 -1.46 -8.51
N ASN A 39 5.69 -1.27 -7.38
CA ASN A 39 4.25 -1.04 -7.32
C ASN A 39 3.81 0.13 -6.41
N GLU A 40 4.75 0.98 -5.97
CA GLU A 40 4.46 2.12 -5.08
C GLU A 40 3.47 3.12 -5.72
N ARG A 41 3.50 3.25 -7.05
CA ARG A 41 2.58 4.12 -7.80
C ARG A 41 1.13 3.61 -7.71
N GLU A 42 0.96 2.31 -7.83
CA GLU A 42 -0.32 1.60 -7.75
C GLU A 42 -0.85 1.61 -6.32
N VAL A 43 -0.01 1.38 -5.31
CA VAL A 43 -0.38 1.53 -3.89
C VAL A 43 -0.85 2.97 -3.61
N GLY A 44 -0.12 3.96 -4.12
CA GLY A 44 -0.53 5.37 -4.02
C GLY A 44 -1.85 5.66 -4.74
N ALA A 45 -2.15 4.97 -5.84
CA ALA A 45 -3.42 5.09 -6.54
C ALA A 45 -4.58 4.50 -5.72
N GLY A 46 -4.42 3.30 -5.16
CA GLY A 46 -5.41 2.67 -4.29
C GLY A 46 -5.67 3.48 -3.02
N LEU A 47 -4.61 4.05 -2.41
CA LEU A 47 -4.74 4.96 -1.27
C LEU A 47 -5.63 6.17 -1.61
N ARG A 48 -5.38 6.83 -2.74
CA ARG A 48 -6.23 7.97 -3.20
C ARG A 48 -7.67 7.53 -3.49
N GLN A 49 -7.85 6.37 -4.12
CA GLN A 49 -9.17 5.85 -4.45
C GLN A 49 -10.02 5.53 -3.21
N SER A 50 -9.39 5.07 -2.12
CA SER A 50 -10.10 4.74 -0.88
C SER A 50 -10.79 5.92 -0.19
N GLY A 51 -10.36 7.16 -0.48
CA GLY A 51 -10.86 8.35 0.19
C GLY A 51 -10.50 8.45 1.69
N ILE A 52 -9.69 7.53 2.22
CA ILE A 52 -9.27 7.52 3.63
C ILE A 52 -8.27 8.65 3.89
N GLY A 53 -8.45 9.36 5.01
CA GLY A 53 -7.54 10.42 5.45
C GLY A 53 -6.11 9.91 5.59
N ARG A 54 -5.13 10.69 5.10
CA ARG A 54 -3.72 10.28 5.12
C ARG A 54 -3.20 9.99 6.53
N ASP A 55 -3.67 10.74 7.51
CA ASP A 55 -3.36 10.59 8.95
C ASP A 55 -3.85 9.26 9.54
N GLN A 56 -4.82 8.60 8.90
CA GLN A 56 -5.35 7.31 9.33
C GLN A 56 -4.53 6.11 8.82
N VAL A 57 -3.58 6.32 7.91
CA VAL A 57 -2.83 5.23 7.25
C VAL A 57 -1.36 5.24 7.67
N PHE A 58 -0.90 4.10 8.17
CA PHE A 58 0.51 3.81 8.32
C PHE A 58 1.02 3.20 7.00
N LEU A 59 1.87 3.93 6.28
CA LEU A 59 2.45 3.47 5.01
C LEU A 59 3.95 3.24 5.19
N THR A 60 4.38 2.01 4.91
CA THR A 60 5.79 1.58 4.98
C THR A 60 6.31 1.33 3.57
N THR A 61 7.50 1.84 3.26
CA THR A 61 8.29 1.46 2.08
C THR A 61 9.72 1.13 2.45
N LYS A 62 10.49 0.56 1.53
CA LYS A 62 11.84 0.02 1.77
C LYS A 62 12.80 0.52 0.69
N VAL A 63 13.92 1.08 1.13
CA VAL A 63 15.01 1.56 0.26
C VAL A 63 15.70 0.37 -0.41
N LEU A 64 16.06 0.50 -1.69
CA LEU A 64 16.86 -0.50 -2.38
C LEU A 64 18.28 -0.55 -1.79
N PRO A 65 18.88 -1.73 -1.61
CA PRO A 65 20.25 -1.84 -1.09
C PRO A 65 21.31 -1.13 -1.94
N SER A 66 21.02 -0.91 -3.23
CA SER A 66 21.94 -0.37 -4.24
C SER A 66 21.47 0.97 -4.83
N ALA A 67 20.62 1.71 -4.13
CA ALA A 67 20.24 3.06 -4.53
C ALA A 67 21.39 4.06 -4.27
#